data_AF-A0A1H9CSE4-F1
#
_entry.id   AF-A0A1H9CSE4-F1
#
_cell.length_a   1.000
_cell.length_b   1.000
_cell.length_c   1.000
_cell.angle_alpha   90.00
_cell.angle_beta   90.00
_cell.angle_gamma   90.00
#
_symmetry.space_group_name_H-M   'P 1'
#
loop_
_entity.id
_entity.type
_entity.pdbx_description
1 polymer ?
#
loop_
_entity_poly.entity_id
_entity_poly.type
_entity_poly.pdbx_seq_one_letter_code
_entity_poly.pdbx_strand_id
1 'polypeptide(L)'
;MKQIIIKAADESMQAVNDFIHSQIPSDCDEMILNQIDLAVEEIFVNIAHYSGAEEAEICCDFAVDGVGTGILKVVFCDGGKPFNPLARPDPDLTLSADER
;
A
#
# COMPACT_ATOMS: atom_id res chain seq x y z
N MET A 1 14.81 0.59 -9.51
CA MET A 1 13.98 0.66 -8.29
C MET A 1 14.32 1.92 -7.51
N LYS A 2 13.40 2.87 -7.48
CA LYS A 2 13.48 4.05 -6.60
C LYS A 2 12.88 3.69 -5.25
N GLN A 3 13.23 4.46 -4.23
CA GLN A 3 12.71 4.25 -2.88
C GLN A 3 12.42 5.57 -2.17
N ILE A 4 11.49 5.52 -1.22
CA ILE A 4 11.22 6.56 -0.25
C ILE A 4 11.10 5.92 1.13
N ILE A 5 11.64 6.58 2.15
CA ILE A 5 11.39 6.27 3.56
C ILE A 5 10.51 7.39 4.09
N ILE A 6 9.38 7.04 4.65
CA ILE A 6 8.38 8.01 5.09
C ILE A 6 7.74 7.58 6.39
N LYS A 7 7.28 8.56 7.17
CA LYS A 7 6.53 8.32 8.40
C LYS A 7 5.30 7.45 8.12
N ALA A 8 5.09 6.41 8.91
CA ALA A 8 3.91 5.55 8.86
C ALA A 8 2.72 6.24 9.53
N ALA A 9 2.10 7.20 8.82
CA ALA A 9 0.97 7.99 9.29
C ALA A 9 0.08 8.45 8.13
N ASP A 10 -1.19 8.73 8.40
CA ASP A 10 -2.18 9.08 7.37
C ASP A 10 -1.79 10.31 6.56
N GLU A 11 -1.12 11.28 7.19
CA GLU A 11 -0.68 12.50 6.51
C GLU A 11 0.38 12.24 5.44
N SER A 12 1.05 11.08 5.48
CA SER A 12 2.03 10.66 4.49
C SER A 12 1.40 10.11 3.22
N MET A 13 0.11 9.77 3.21
CA MET A 13 -0.55 9.07 2.10
C MET A 13 -0.37 9.78 0.76
N GLN A 14 -0.55 11.10 0.73
CA GLN A 14 -0.37 11.87 -0.51
C GLN A 14 1.04 11.73 -1.07
N ALA A 15 2.07 11.79 -0.22
CA ALA A 15 3.46 11.67 -0.64
C ALA A 15 3.79 10.26 -1.13
N VAL A 16 3.13 9.23 -0.59
CA VAL A 16 3.22 7.85 -1.09
C VAL A 16 2.63 7.73 -2.49
N ASN A 17 1.42 8.25 -2.70
CA ASN A 17 0.76 8.23 -4.00
C ASN A 17 1.57 9.00 -5.04
N ASP A 18 2.02 10.23 -4.71
CA ASP A 18 2.86 11.04 -5.60
C ASP A 18 4.16 10.31 -5.99
N PHE A 19 4.78 9.63 -5.03
CA PHE A 19 5.98 8.83 -5.27
C PHE A 19 5.71 7.69 -6.25
N ILE A 20 4.62 6.94 -6.08
CA ILE A 20 4.27 5.80 -6.94
C ILE A 20 3.85 6.28 -8.33
N HIS A 21 3.01 7.32 -8.41
CA HIS A 21 2.58 7.93 -9.67
C HIS A 21 3.75 8.43 -10.49
N SER A 22 4.78 8.99 -9.85
CA SER A 22 5.99 9.43 -10.53
C SER A 22 6.80 8.30 -11.18
N GLN A 23 6.46 7.03 -10.94
CA GLN A 23 7.07 5.85 -11.57
C GLN A 23 6.23 5.28 -12.70
N ILE A 24 4.96 5.69 -12.82
CA ILE A 24 4.01 5.20 -13.81
C ILE A 24 4.02 6.15 -15.02
N PRO A 25 3.92 5.65 -16.26
CA PRO A 25 3.84 6.51 -17.43
C PRO A 25 2.50 7.27 -17.46
N SER A 26 2.51 8.47 -18.05
CA SER A 26 1.35 9.38 -18.06
C SER A 26 0.15 8.89 -18.86
N ASP A 27 0.32 7.87 -19.70
CA ASP A 27 -0.71 7.23 -20.52
C ASP A 27 -1.29 5.96 -19.88
N CYS A 28 -0.98 5.70 -18.60
CA CYS A 28 -1.63 4.64 -17.83
C CYS A 28 -3.15 4.81 -17.83
N ASP A 29 -3.86 3.70 -18.00
CA ASP A 29 -5.30 3.67 -17.95
C ASP A 29 -5.82 4.11 -16.58
N GLU A 30 -6.84 4.97 -16.57
CA GLU A 30 -7.37 5.58 -15.35
C GLU A 30 -7.97 4.54 -14.39
N MET A 31 -8.60 3.48 -14.92
CA MET A 31 -9.14 2.40 -14.09
C MET A 31 -8.02 1.61 -13.43
N ILE A 32 -6.90 1.39 -14.14
CA ILE A 32 -5.71 0.74 -13.57
C ILE A 32 -5.09 1.64 -12.49
N LEU A 33 -4.96 2.95 -12.74
CA LEU A 33 -4.42 3.90 -11.77
C LEU A 33 -5.25 3.90 -10.47
N ASN A 34 -6.58 3.93 -10.58
CA ASN A 34 -7.47 3.86 -9.42
C ASN A 34 -7.32 2.54 -8.63
N GLN A 35 -7.09 1.41 -9.31
CA GLN A 35 -6.83 0.13 -8.64
C GLN A 35 -5.48 0.13 -7.91
N ILE A 36 -4.47 0.76 -8.50
CA ILE A 36 -3.16 0.94 -7.86
C ILE A 36 -3.33 1.79 -6.60
N ASP A 37 -4.03 2.92 -6.69
CA ASP A 37 -4.25 3.83 -5.56
C ASP A 37 -4.96 3.14 -4.40
N LEU A 38 -6.02 2.39 -4.70
CA LEU A 38 -6.73 1.61 -3.68
C LEU A 38 -5.81 0.56 -3.02
N ALA A 39 -5.02 -0.18 -3.81
CA ALA A 39 -4.11 -1.19 -3.25
C ALA A 39 -3.01 -0.55 -2.38
N VAL A 40 -2.49 0.60 -2.80
CA VAL A 40 -1.51 1.38 -2.04
C VAL A 40 -2.11 1.88 -0.73
N GLU A 41 -3.32 2.45 -0.77
CA GLU A 41 -4.04 2.95 0.39
C GLU A 41 -4.27 1.83 1.42
N GLU A 42 -4.83 0.69 0.98
CA GLU A 42 -5.10 -0.45 1.87
C GLU A 42 -3.83 -0.98 2.54
N ILE A 43 -2.72 -1.11 1.81
CA ILE A 43 -1.45 -1.59 2.38
C ILE A 43 -0.87 -0.54 3.34
N PHE A 44 -0.86 0.73 2.95
CA PHE A 44 -0.23 1.78 3.74
C PHE A 44 -1.02 2.16 5.00
N VAL A 45 -2.36 2.18 4.93
CA VAL A 45 -3.22 2.32 6.12
C VAL A 45 -2.97 1.18 7.10
N ASN A 46 -2.80 -0.05 6.60
CA ASN A 46 -2.48 -1.18 7.47
C ASN A 46 -1.14 -0.99 8.19
N ILE A 47 -0.14 -0.44 7.50
CA ILE A 47 1.14 -0.10 8.11
C ILE A 47 0.97 1.02 9.14
N ALA A 48 0.31 2.12 8.78
CA ALA A 48 0.14 3.29 9.64
C ALA A 48 -0.64 2.97 10.92
N HIS A 49 -1.67 2.14 10.85
CA HIS A 49 -2.59 1.92 11.98
C HIS A 49 -2.30 0.66 12.79
N TYR A 50 -1.76 -0.39 12.16
CA TYR A 50 -1.66 -1.70 12.82
C TYR A 50 -0.24 -2.19 13.03
N SER A 51 0.74 -1.78 12.21
CA SER A 51 2.11 -2.31 12.33
C SER A 51 2.82 -1.84 13.61
N GLY A 52 2.52 -0.62 14.06
CA GLY A 52 3.28 0.05 15.13
C GLY A 52 4.68 0.50 14.72
N ALA A 53 5.00 0.48 13.43
CA ALA A 53 6.21 1.10 12.89
C ALA A 53 6.09 2.64 12.90
N GLU A 54 7.21 3.34 13.11
CA GLU A 54 7.26 4.81 12.98
C GLU A 54 7.45 5.26 11.52
N GLU A 55 8.11 4.42 10.72
CA GLU A 55 8.44 4.66 9.32
C GLU A 55 8.19 3.41 8.47
N ALA A 56 7.96 3.64 7.18
CA ALA A 56 7.84 2.63 6.15
C ALA A 56 8.80 2.94 5.00
N GLU A 57 9.45 1.91 4.48
CA GLU A 57 10.22 1.96 3.24
C GLU A 57 9.35 1.47 2.08
N ILE A 58 9.25 2.28 1.03
CA ILE A 58 8.46 1.98 -0.15
C ILE A 58 9.38 2.01 -1.35
N CYS A 59 9.51 0.86 -2.00
CA CYS A 59 10.35 0.64 -3.16
C CYS A 59 9.47 0.44 -4.39
N CYS A 60 9.74 1.18 -5.46
CA CYS A 60 8.94 1.15 -6.69
C CYS A 60 9.82 1.02 -7.93
N ASP A 61 9.39 0.20 -8.89
CA ASP A 61 10.03 -0.01 -10.18
C ASP A 61 8.96 -0.24 -11.25
N PHE A 62 9.13 0.40 -12.41
CA PHE A 62 8.27 0.17 -13.57
C PHE A 62 9.11 -0.35 -14.73
N ALA A 63 8.64 -1.41 -15.36
CA ALA A 63 9.28 -2.02 -16.52
C ALA A 63 8.24 -2.28 -17.61
N VAL A 64 8.71 -2.42 -18.85
CA VAL A 64 7.89 -2.90 -19.97
C VAL A 64 8.46 -4.25 -20.40
N ASP A 65 7.59 -5.25 -20.52
CA ASP A 65 8.00 -6.59 -20.92
C ASP A 65 8.28 -6.70 -22.44
N GLY A 66 8.66 -7.90 -22.90
CA GLY A 66 8.98 -8.16 -24.30
C GLY A 66 7.80 -8.07 -25.28
N VAL A 67 6.56 -7.94 -24.80
CA VAL A 67 5.34 -7.80 -25.62
C VAL A 67 4.65 -6.44 -25.44
N GLY A 68 5.29 -5.52 -24.70
CA GLY A 68 4.79 -4.15 -24.51
C GLY A 68 3.88 -3.95 -23.30
N THR A 69 3.77 -4.94 -22.40
CA THR A 69 2.97 -4.82 -21.18
C THR A 69 3.75 -4.07 -20.12
N GLY A 70 3.14 -3.03 -19.53
CA GLY A 70 3.68 -2.34 -18.37
C GLY A 70 3.58 -3.22 -17.10
N ILE A 71 4.66 -3.29 -16.34
CA ILE A 71 4.77 -4.03 -15.09
C ILE A 71 5.22 -3.04 -14.02
N LEU A 72 4.32 -2.74 -13.07
CA LEU A 72 4.64 -1.98 -11.88
C LEU A 72 4.93 -2.94 -10.73
N LYS A 73 6.09 -2.80 -10.09
CA LYS A 73 6.44 -3.50 -8.86
C LYS A 73 6.55 -2.51 -7.72
N VAL A 74 5.67 -2.64 -6.73
CA VAL A 74 5.72 -1.87 -5.48
C VAL A 74 5.99 -2.83 -4.34
N VAL A 75 6.93 -2.47 -3.46
CA VAL A 75 7.29 -3.22 -2.26
C VAL A 75 7.19 -2.29 -1.08
N PHE A 76 6.41 -2.69 -0.08
CA PHE A 76 6.30 -2.01 1.21
C PHE A 76 7.06 -2.81 2.25
N CYS A 77 7.85 -2.13 3.06
CA CYS A 77 8.56 -2.71 4.19
C CYS A 77 8.34 -1.84 5.41
N ASP A 78 7.80 -2.43 6.48
CA ASP A 78 7.68 -1.81 7.79
C ASP A 78 8.52 -2.57 8.82
N GLY A 79 8.97 -1.86 9.85
CA GLY A 79 9.68 -2.43 10.99
C GLY A 79 8.76 -2.83 12.15
N GLY A 80 7.47 -3.03 11.88
CA GLY A 80 6.42 -3.20 12.87
C GLY A 80 6.38 -4.58 13.52
N LYS A 81 5.38 -4.78 14.36
CA LYS A 81 5.13 -6.06 15.04
C LYS A 81 4.54 -7.06 14.03
N PRO A 82 5.08 -8.29 13.95
CA PRO A 82 4.50 -9.33 13.11
C PRO A 82 3.03 -9.56 13.42
N PHE A 83 2.19 -9.57 12.38
CA PHE A 83 0.78 -9.85 12.52
C PHE A 83 0.55 -11.33 12.88
N ASN A 84 -0.12 -11.57 14.01
CA ASN A 84 -0.55 -12.91 14.40
C ASN A 84 -2.08 -13.07 14.24
N PRO A 85 -2.56 -13.65 13.12
CA PRO A 85 -3.99 -13.82 12.86
C PRO A 85 -4.68 -14.75 13.87
N LEU A 86 -3.94 -15.64 14.54
CA LEU A 86 -4.49 -16.60 15.51
C LEU A 86 -4.64 -16.00 16.92
N ALA A 87 -4.14 -14.77 17.14
CA ALA A 87 -4.27 -14.07 18.41
C ALA A 87 -5.52 -13.19 18.50
N ARG A 88 -6.20 -12.92 17.38
CA ARG A 88 -7.45 -12.17 17.40
C ARG A 88 -8.60 -13.15 17.71
N PRO A 89 -9.52 -12.80 18.63
CA PRO A 89 -10.77 -13.54 18.75
C PRO A 89 -11.50 -13.49 17.41
N ASP A 90 -12.16 -14.59 17.05
CA ASP A 90 -12.99 -14.62 15.84
C ASP A 90 -13.96 -13.44 15.86
N PRO A 91 -14.15 -12.75 14.72
CA PRO A 91 -15.13 -11.67 14.63
C PRO A 91 -16.49 -12.24 15.04
N ASP A 92 -17.17 -11.57 15.97
CA ASP A 92 -18.48 -12.01 16.42
C ASP A 92 -19.48 -11.86 15.27
N LEU A 93 -19.80 -12.99 14.64
CA LEU A 93 -20.70 -13.04 13.50
C LEU A 93 -22.15 -12.73 13.89
N THR A 94 -22.46 -12.62 15.18
CA THR A 94 -23.79 -12.25 15.69
C THR A 94 -24.00 -10.74 15.76
N LEU A 95 -22.95 -9.92 15.63
CA LEU A 95 -23.06 -8.47 15.59
C LEU A 95 -23.69 -8.00 14.28
N SER A 96 -24.59 -7.01 14.39
CA SER A 96 -25.20 -6.34 13.24
C SER A 96 -24.15 -5.58 12.43
N ALA A 97 -24.46 -5.23 11.17
CA ALA A 97 -23.51 -4.52 10.31
C ALA A 97 -23.06 -3.16 10.88
N ASP A 98 -23.89 -2.51 11.69
CA ASP A 98 -23.60 -1.22 12.33
C ASP A 98 -22.72 -1.36 13.59
N GLU A 99 -22.54 -2.58 14.11
CA GLU A 99 -21.78 -2.91 15.31
C GLU A 99 -20.45 -3.64 15.00
N ARG A 100 -20.12 -3.79 13.72
CA ARG A 100 -18.89 -4.41 13.21
C ARG A 100 -17.82 -3.41 12.85
#